data_AF-A0A4R0D038-F1
#
_entry.id   AF-A0A4R0D038-F1
#
_cell.length_a   1.000
_cell.length_b   1.000
_cell.length_c   1.000
_cell.angle_alpha   90.00
_cell.angle_beta   90.00
_cell.angle_gamma   90.00
#
_symmetry.space_group_name_H-M   'P 1'
#
loop_
_entity.id
_entity.type
_entity.pdbx_description
1 polymer ?
#
loop_
_entity_poly.entity_id
_entity_poly.type
_entity_poly.pdbx_seq_one_letter_code
_entity_poly.pdbx_strand_id
1 'polypeptide(L)' 'MTRQEAMKLLGYKKLIQLADGLQLTTSAIAQWRDDEDIPDIREYEIRELAAGRTPKRLLKSSKQTVARPNN' A
#
# COMPACT_ATOMS: atom_id res chain seq x y z
N MET A 1 -6.78 -11.74 -2.34
CA MET A 1 -7.70 -10.61 -2.54
C MET A 1 -7.26 -9.90 -3.81
N THR A 2 -8.18 -9.37 -4.60
CA THR A 2 -7.83 -8.58 -5.77
C THR A 2 -7.55 -7.12 -5.41
N ARG A 3 -6.97 -6.37 -6.35
CA ARG A 3 -6.78 -4.92 -6.21
C ARG A 3 -8.09 -4.17 -5.95
N GLN A 4 -9.17 -4.60 -6.59
CA GLN A 4 -10.48 -3.96 -6.39
C GLN A 4 -11.03 -4.22 -5.00
N GLU A 5 -10.86 -5.44 -4.48
CA GLU A 5 -11.22 -5.78 -3.10
C GLU A 5 -10.42 -4.96 -2.10
N ALA A 6 -9.11 -4.80 -2.33
CA ALA A 6 -8.25 -3.95 -1.50
C ALA A 6 -8.75 -2.50 -1.43
N MET A 7 -9.12 -1.91 -2.58
CA MET A 7 -9.68 -0.56 -2.61
C MET A 7 -11.01 -0.47 -1.86
N LYS A 8 -11.90 -1.46 -2.02
CA LYS A 8 -13.17 -1.52 -1.29
C LYS A 8 -12.96 -1.65 0.22
N LEU A 9 -12.03 -2.51 0.65
CA LEU A 9 -11.69 -2.73 2.06
C LEU A 9 -11.20 -1.44 2.74
N LEU A 10 -10.39 -0.65 2.02
CA LEU A 10 -9.84 0.61 2.53
C LEU A 10 -10.74 1.83 2.25
N GLY A 11 -11.86 1.66 1.55
CA GLY A 11 -12.74 2.75 1.14
C GLY A 11 -12.10 3.71 0.12
N TYR A 12 -11.08 3.27 -0.61
CA TYR A 12 -10.39 4.08 -1.60
C TYR A 12 -11.14 4.11 -2.92
N LYS A 13 -11.20 5.31 -3.52
CA LYS A 13 -11.86 5.56 -4.81
C LYS A 13 -10.88 5.60 -5.97
N LYS A 14 -9.59 5.80 -5.70
CA LYS A 14 -8.55 5.97 -6.72
C LYS A 14 -7.36 5.08 -6.42
N LEU A 15 -6.76 4.53 -7.48
CA LEU A 15 -5.51 3.77 -7.44
C LEU A 15 -4.37 4.48 -6.71
N ILE A 16 -4.27 5.81 -6.87
CA ILE A 16 -3.25 6.62 -6.19
C ILE A 16 -3.37 6.55 -4.67
N GLN A 17 -4.57 6.42 -4.11
CA GLN A 17 -4.77 6.31 -2.66
C GLN A 17 -4.23 4.98 -2.13
N LEU A 18 -4.43 3.89 -2.88
CA LEU A 18 -3.87 2.59 -2.56
C LEU A 18 -2.33 2.61 -2.65
N ALA A 19 -1.80 3.30 -3.65
CA ALA A 19 -0.36 3.49 -3.81
C ALA A 19 0.24 4.29 -2.64
N ASP A 20 -0.36 5.42 -2.27
CA ASP A 20 0.04 6.23 -1.12
C ASP A 20 0.00 5.44 0.20
N GLY A 21 -1.12 4.74 0.46
CA GLY A 21 -1.29 3.95 1.68
C GLY A 21 -0.23 2.86 1.83
N LEU A 22 0.21 2.27 0.72
CA LEU A 22 1.26 1.25 0.71
C LEU A 22 2.67 1.80 0.47
N GLN A 23 2.83 3.12 0.33
CA GLN A 23 4.08 3.77 -0.12
C GLN A 23 4.68 3.05 -1.34
N LEU A 24 3.85 2.83 -2.35
CA LEU A 24 4.22 2.27 -3.64
C LEU A 24 3.94 3.28 -4.74
N THR A 25 4.49 3.02 -5.91
CA THR A 25 4.15 3.78 -7.10
C THR A 25 2.84 3.27 -7.69
N THR A 26 2.06 4.16 -8.29
CA THR A 26 0.83 3.78 -9.02
C THR A 26 1.11 2.71 -10.08
N SER A 27 2.28 2.74 -10.72
CA SER A 27 2.72 1.74 -11.69
C SER A 27 2.89 0.35 -11.06
N ALA A 28 3.41 0.26 -9.83
CA ALA A 28 3.54 -1.00 -9.11
C ALA A 28 2.17 -1.59 -8.73
N ILE A 29 1.22 -0.74 -8.35
CA ILE A 29 -0.17 -1.17 -8.11
C ILE A 29 -0.87 -1.56 -9.42
N ALA A 30 -0.58 -0.87 -10.53
CA ALA A 30 -1.15 -1.17 -11.84
C ALA A 30 -0.70 -2.52 -12.41
N GLN A 31 0.44 -3.05 -11.95
CA GLN A 31 0.87 -4.41 -12.28
C GLN A 31 -0.01 -5.49 -11.63
N TRP A 32 -0.76 -5.15 -10.58
CA TRP A 32 -1.77 -6.04 -10.03
C TRP A 32 -3.00 -5.95 -10.93
N ARG A 33 -3.17 -6.97 -11.77
CA ARG A 33 -4.32 -7.05 -12.67
C ARG A 33 -5.61 -7.07 -11.86
N ASP A 34 -6.70 -6.61 -12.46
CA ASP A 34 -8.00 -6.52 -11.78
C ASP A 34 -8.52 -7.89 -11.32
N ASP A 35 -8.27 -8.94 -12.10
CA ASP A 35 -8.75 -10.31 -11.87
C ASP A 35 -7.68 -11.24 -11.27
N GLU A 36 -6.48 -10.74 -10.98
CA GLU A 36 -5.44 -11.52 -10.30
C GLU A 36 -5.36 -11.16 -8.82
N ASP A 37 -5.09 -12.18 -8.01
CA ASP A 37 -4.77 -11.98 -6.60
C ASP A 37 -3.50 -11.14 -6.47
N ILE A 38 -3.57 -10.15 -5.59
CA ILE A 38 -2.38 -9.42 -5.20
C ILE A 38 -1.46 -10.34 -4.38
N PRO A 39 -0.14 -10.13 -4.41
CA PRO A 39 0.78 -10.96 -3.64
C PRO A 39 0.40 -11.01 -2.15
N ASP A 40 0.51 -12.17 -1.50
CA ASP A 40 0.14 -12.38 -0.09
C ASP A 40 0.71 -11.33 0.87
N ILE A 41 1.95 -10.91 0.62
CA ILE A 41 2.59 -9.87 1.44
C ILE A 41 1.81 -8.55 1.36
N ARG A 42 1.31 -8.18 0.18
CA ARG A 42 0.53 -6.95 -0.06
C ARG A 42 -0.86 -7.09 0.53
N GLU A 43 -1.47 -8.26 0.38
CA GLU A 43 -2.74 -8.59 1.03
C GLU A 43 -2.64 -8.36 2.54
N TYR A 44 -1.61 -8.90 3.19
CA TYR A 44 -1.37 -8.69 4.61
C TYR A 44 -1.20 -7.19 4.94
N GLU A 45 -0.43 -6.43 4.16
CA GLU A 45 -0.27 -4.99 4.37
C GLU A 45 -1.59 -4.22 4.28
N ILE A 46 -2.43 -4.55 3.30
CA ILE A 46 -3.75 -3.93 3.12
C ILE A 46 -4.68 -4.26 4.28
N ARG A 47 -4.66 -5.50 4.78
CA ARG A 47 -5.44 -5.90 5.97
C ARG A 47 -4.99 -5.15 7.22
N GLU A 48 -3.70 -4.98 7.42
CA GLU A 48 -3.17 -4.19 8.54
C GLU A 48 -3.65 -2.73 8.43
N LEU A 49 -3.55 -2.11 7.25
CA LEU A 49 -4.05 -0.75 7.01
C LEU A 49 -5.56 -0.63 7.28
N ALA A 50 -6.35 -1.60 6.83
CA ALA A 50 -7.79 -1.64 7.07
C ALA A 50 -8.13 -1.80 8.56
N ALA A 51 -7.27 -2.49 9.32
CA ALA A 51 -7.36 -2.61 10.78
C ALA A 51 -6.82 -1.37 11.51
N GLY A 52 -6.44 -0.29 10.81
CA GLY A 52 -5.85 0.91 11.39
C GLY A 52 -4.41 0.72 11.88
N ARG A 53 -3.73 -0.36 11.45
CA ARG A 53 -2.35 -0.67 11.80
C ARG A 53 -1.41 -0.31 10.66
N THR A 54 -0.20 0.10 11.00
CA THR A 54 0.84 0.38 10.01
C THR A 54 1.68 -0.88 9.77
N PRO A 55 1.76 -1.39 8.53
CA PRO A 55 2.57 -2.56 8.20
C PRO A 55 4.04 -2.39 8.59
N LYS A 56 4.69 -3.49 9.02
CA LYS A 56 6.09 -3.49 9.47
C LYS A 56 7.08 -2.89 8.46
N ARG A 57 6.82 -3.05 7.16
CA ARG A 57 7.64 -2.44 6.10
C ARG A 57 7.55 -0.92 6.14
N LEU A 58 6.35 -0.37 6.26
CA LEU A 58 6.12 1.08 6.33
C LEU A 58 6.68 1.69 7.62
N LEU A 59 6.66 0.95 8.73
CA LEU A 59 7.33 1.33 9.98
C LEU A 59 8.85 1.44 9.83
N LYS A 60 9.47 0.65 8.95
CA LYS A 60 10.90 0.75 8.63
C LYS A 60 11.18 1.92 7.70
N SER A 61 10.32 2.15 6.70
CA SER A 61 10.43 3.28 5.78
C SER A 61 10.31 4.63 6.47
N SER A 62 9.46 4.76 7.48
CA SER A 62 9.30 5.99 8.29
C SER A 62 10.50 6.28 9.21
N LYS A 63 11.36 5.30 9.50
CA LYS A 63 12.66 5.56 10.17
C LYS A 63 13.73 6.08 9.21
N GLN A 64 13.50 6.08 7.91
CA GLN A 64 14.50 6.49 6.91
C GLN A 64 14.31 7.93 6.40
N THR A 65 13.25 8.64 6.81
CA THR A 65 12.98 10.03 6.37
C THR A 65 13.57 11.12 7.27
N VAL A 66 14.32 10.78 8.32
CA VAL A 66 15.14 11.74 9.10
C VAL A 66 16.60 11.75 8.62
N ALA A 67 16.81 11.87 7.30
CA ALA A 67 18.13 12.15 6.74
C ALA A 67 18.02 12.76 5.34
N ARG A 68 17.44 13.96 5.25
CA ARG A 68 17.75 14.89 4.16
C ARG A 68 18.28 16.17 4.79
N PRO A 69 19.61 16.36 4.93
CA PRO A 69 20.15 17.69 5.10
C PRO A 69 20.09 18.34 3.71
N ASN A 70 19.30 19.40 3.56
CA ASN A 70 19.48 20.27 2.40
C ASN A 70 20.17 21.55 2.88
N ASN A 71 21.44 21.61 2.52
CA ASN A 71 22.33 22.75 2.50
C ASN A 71 21.81 23.85 1.55
#